data_AF-A0A9P8ZL15-F1
#
_entry.id   AF-A0A9P8ZL15-F1
#
_cell.length_a   1.000
_cell.length_b   1.000
_cell.length_c   1.000
_cell.angle_alpha   90.00
_cell.angle_beta   90.00
_cell.angle_gamma   90.00
#
_symmetry.space_group_name_H-M   'P 1'
#
loop_
_entity.id
_entity.type
_entity.pdbx_description
1 polymer ?
#
loop_
_entity_poly.entity_id
_entity_poly.type
_entity_poly.pdbx_seq_one_letter_code
_entity_poly.pdbx_strand_id
1 'polypeptide(L)'
;MAVAELTRSKFNPVPIPTIALIATAVQCALHDWTTGIYVPKKNPFRTEAWHAAYKKHVAALEKMKLKNRRLFMAWTRKLYMDCLETTEAYAAAASEDEHIDEDEMDDYGDLLLDGMEDDEVGDGDGDSEGDGEGEGEV
;
A
#
# COMPACT_ATOMS: atom_id res chain seq x y z
N MET A 1 7.48 -4.22 -23.23
CA MET A 1 8.21 -5.36 -22.66
C MET A 1 9.74 -5.17 -22.56
N ALA A 2 10.41 -4.44 -23.45
CA ALA A 2 11.89 -4.28 -23.43
C ALA A 2 12.49 -3.58 -22.18
N VAL A 3 11.73 -2.69 -21.52
CA VAL A 3 12.21 -1.96 -20.33
C VAL A 3 12.34 -2.88 -19.12
N ALA A 4 11.41 -3.82 -18.95
CA ALA A 4 11.43 -4.80 -17.85
C ALA A 4 12.61 -5.77 -17.95
N GLU A 5 12.99 -6.18 -19.16
CA GLU A 5 14.17 -7.02 -19.40
C GLU A 5 15.47 -6.25 -19.09
N LEU A 6 15.54 -4.98 -19.49
CA LEU A 6 16.72 -4.14 -19.27
C LEU A 6 16.95 -3.87 -17.78
N THR A 7 15.90 -3.65 -16.99
CA THR A 7 16.01 -3.47 -15.53
C THR A 7 16.37 -4.79 -14.84
N ARG A 8 15.83 -5.92 -15.30
CA ARG A 8 16.19 -7.27 -14.79
C ARG A 8 17.69 -7.54 -14.90
N SER A 9 18.28 -7.24 -16.06
CA SER A 9 19.71 -7.48 -16.31
C SER A 9 20.64 -6.58 -15.48
N LYS A 10 20.20 -5.37 -15.10
CA LYS A 10 20.99 -4.40 -14.34
C LYS A 10 20.95 -4.63 -12.83
N PHE A 11 19.88 -5.23 -12.33
CA PHE A 11 19.67 -5.50 -10.90
C PHE A 11 19.91 -6.96 -10.49
N ASN A 12 20.30 -7.82 -11.44
CA ASN A 12 20.63 -9.21 -11.19
C ASN A 12 22.10 -9.48 -11.59
N PRO A 13 23.03 -9.69 -10.64
CA PRO A 13 22.85 -9.75 -9.18
C PRO A 13 22.53 -8.40 -8.53
N VAL A 14 21.88 -8.41 -7.36
CA VAL A 14 21.56 -7.17 -6.64
C VAL A 14 22.84 -6.34 -6.39
N PRO A 15 22.85 -5.05 -6.76
CA PRO A 15 24.01 -4.18 -6.56
C PRO A 15 24.35 -4.02 -5.08
N ILE A 16 25.65 -4.02 -4.76
CA ILE A 16 26.17 -3.73 -3.41
C ILE A 16 25.63 -2.41 -2.84
N PRO A 17 25.58 -1.30 -3.61
CA PRO A 17 25.00 -0.04 -3.13
C PRO A 17 23.57 -0.19 -2.63
N THR A 18 22.75 -1.02 -3.29
CA THR A 18 21.36 -1.28 -2.92
C THR A 18 21.27 -2.04 -1.60
N ILE A 19 22.06 -3.10 -1.45
CA ILE A 19 22.11 -3.89 -0.20
C ILE A 19 22.59 -3.02 0.96
N ALA A 20 23.63 -2.20 0.74
CA ALA A 20 24.12 -1.27 1.75
C ALA A 20 23.07 -0.23 2.15
N LEU A 21 22.28 0.26 1.19
CA LEU A 21 21.19 1.20 1.47
C LEU A 21 20.11 0.56 2.35
N ILE A 22 19.69 -0.66 2.02
CA ILE A 22 18.70 -1.42 2.81
C ILE A 22 19.21 -1.65 4.24
N ALA A 23 20.46 -2.11 4.39
CA ALA A 23 21.09 -2.28 5.71
C ALA A 23 21.14 -0.97 6.51
N THR A 24 21.39 0.16 5.83
CA THR A 24 21.38 1.49 6.46
C THR A 24 19.97 1.89 6.89
N ALA A 25 18.96 1.63 6.08
CA ALA A 25 17.57 1.91 6.42
C ALA A 25 17.09 1.08 7.62
N VAL A 26 17.43 -0.21 7.66
CA VAL A 26 17.15 -1.07 8.81
C VAL A 26 17.87 -0.56 10.06
N GLN A 27 19.14 -0.18 9.95
CA GLN A 27 19.87 0.40 11.08
C GLN A 27 19.24 1.71 11.57
N CYS A 28 18.72 2.53 10.66
CA CYS A 28 17.97 3.75 11.00
C CYS A 28 16.71 3.42 11.80
N ALA A 29 15.91 2.46 11.34
CA ALA A 29 14.70 2.03 12.06
C ALA A 29 15.02 1.45 13.44
N LEU A 30 16.08 0.62 13.54
CA LEU A 30 16.53 0.06 14.81
C LEU A 30 16.99 1.14 15.80
N HIS A 31 17.63 2.20 15.31
CA HIS A 31 18.04 3.32 16.14
C HIS A 31 16.85 4.08 16.74
N ASP A 32 15.70 4.11 16.07
CA ASP A 32 14.50 4.71 16.64
C ASP A 32 13.90 3.84 17.75
N TRP A 33 13.91 2.52 17.55
CA TRP A 33 13.41 1.57 18.53
C TRP A 33 14.24 1.48 19.80
N THR A 34 15.56 1.67 19.76
CA THR A 34 16.38 1.69 20.98
C THR A 34 15.99 2.82 21.92
N THR A 35 15.42 3.91 21.40
CA THR A 35 14.97 5.03 22.23
C THR A 35 13.58 4.81 22.85
N GLY A 36 12.85 3.77 22.43
CA GLY A 36 11.52 3.43 22.95
C GLY A 36 10.41 4.46 22.70
N ILE A 37 10.75 5.59 22.08
CA ILE A 37 9.85 6.72 21.83
C ILE A 37 9.99 7.09 20.36
N TYR A 38 8.94 6.85 19.59
CA TYR A 38 8.87 7.38 18.23
C TYR A 38 8.64 8.88 18.30
N VAL A 39 9.71 9.65 18.05
CA VAL A 39 9.63 11.10 17.88
C VAL A 39 9.72 11.41 16.39
N PRO A 40 8.62 11.84 15.75
CA PRO A 40 8.64 12.24 14.35
C PRO A 40 9.79 13.24 14.11
N LYS A 41 10.58 13.00 13.05
CA LYS A 41 11.73 13.85 12.63
C LYS A 41 12.98 13.83 13.51
N LYS A 42 13.01 13.08 14.63
CA LYS A 42 14.23 12.98 15.48
C LYS A 42 15.38 12.26 14.79
N ASN A 43 15.07 11.30 13.91
CA ASN A 43 16.06 10.54 13.15
C ASN A 43 15.70 10.55 11.65
N PRO A 44 15.99 11.64 10.93
CA PRO A 44 15.70 11.70 9.52
C PRO A 44 16.64 10.75 8.77
N PHE A 45 16.09 9.88 7.91
CA PHE A 45 16.88 9.05 6.99
C PHE A 45 17.48 9.93 5.88
N ARG A 46 18.54 10.65 6.23
CA ARG A 46 19.25 11.61 5.38
C ARG A 46 20.73 11.27 5.29
N THR A 47 21.33 11.65 4.17
CA THR A 47 22.76 11.44 3.91
C THR A 47 23.63 12.02 5.02
N GLU A 48 23.33 13.22 5.53
CA GLU A 48 24.15 13.87 6.57
C GLU A 48 24.31 13.01 7.83
N ALA A 49 23.25 12.29 8.22
CA ALA A 49 23.23 11.47 9.42
C ALA A 49 23.76 10.05 9.17
N TRP A 50 23.43 9.45 8.02
CA TRP A 50 23.62 8.01 7.78
C TRP A 50 24.74 7.66 6.79
N HIS A 51 25.40 8.64 6.16
CA HIS A 51 26.49 8.37 5.19
C HIS A 51 27.64 7.55 5.77
N ALA A 52 27.99 7.78 7.04
CA ALA A 52 29.03 7.02 7.71
C ALA A 52 28.64 5.54 7.88
N ALA A 53 27.38 5.27 8.25
CA ALA A 53 26.86 3.91 8.35
C ALA A 53 26.80 3.24 6.98
N TYR A 54 26.28 3.94 5.97
CA TYR A 54 26.24 3.47 4.59
C TYR A 54 27.63 3.05 4.08
N LYS A 55 28.65 3.91 4.24
CA LYS A 55 30.03 3.58 3.85
C LYS A 55 30.59 2.35 4.58
N LYS A 56 30.29 2.19 5.87
CA LYS A 56 30.69 1.00 6.64
C LYS A 56 30.05 -0.26 6.07
N HIS A 57 28.77 -0.21 5.71
CA HIS A 57 28.06 -1.34 5.10
C HIS A 57 28.63 -1.68 3.72
N VAL A 58 28.91 -0.68 2.87
CA VAL A 58 29.58 -0.90 1.58
C VAL A 58 30.93 -1.59 1.76
N ALA A 59 31.77 -1.10 2.68
CA ALA A 59 33.09 -1.68 2.93
C ALA A 59 33.00 -3.12 3.46
N ALA A 60 32.03 -3.41 4.32
CA ALA A 60 31.79 -4.76 4.83
C ALA A 60 31.35 -5.73 3.73
N LEU A 61 30.45 -5.29 2.84
CA LEU A 61 29.97 -6.07 1.70
C LEU A 61 31.08 -6.34 0.68
N GLU A 62 31.90 -5.34 0.36
CA GLU A 62 33.07 -5.54 -0.52
C GLU A 62 34.07 -6.52 0.11
N LYS A 63 34.31 -6.44 1.42
CA LYS A 63 35.15 -7.41 2.13
C LYS A 63 34.57 -8.83 2.07
N MET A 64 33.25 -8.98 2.17
CA MET A 64 32.58 -10.27 2.04
C MET A 64 32.71 -10.85 0.62
N LYS A 65 32.55 -10.00 -0.41
CA LYS A 65 32.76 -10.36 -1.80
C LYS A 65 34.20 -10.77 -2.11
N LEU A 66 35.19 -10.08 -1.52
CA LEU A 66 36.61 -10.44 -1.66
C LEU A 66 36.93 -11.80 -1.03
N LYS A 67 36.30 -12.16 0.10
CA LYS A 67 36.49 -13.45 0.75
C LYS A 67 35.97 -14.62 -0.07
N ASN A 68 34.77 -14.51 -0.64
CA ASN A 68 34.18 -15.57 -1.45
C ASN A 68 33.26 -15.01 -2.55
N ARG A 69 33.86 -14.60 -3.67
CA ARG A 69 33.15 -13.97 -4.78
C ARG A 69 32.06 -14.85 -5.38
N ARG A 70 32.30 -16.17 -5.50
CA ARG A 70 31.32 -17.09 -6.10
C ARG A 70 30.07 -17.20 -5.24
N LEU A 71 30.25 -17.45 -3.94
CA LEU A 71 29.13 -17.55 -3.02
C LEU A 71 28.39 -16.22 -2.88
N PHE A 72 29.13 -15.10 -2.82
CA PHE A 72 28.56 -13.76 -2.77
C PHE A 72 27.65 -13.50 -3.98
N MET A 73 28.13 -13.81 -5.19
CA MET A 73 27.35 -13.64 -6.42
C MET A 73 26.14 -14.57 -6.48
N ALA A 74 26.23 -15.79 -5.94
CA ALA A 74 25.08 -16.69 -5.84
C ALA A 74 24.04 -16.13 -4.86
N TRP A 75 24.48 -15.65 -3.70
CA TRP A 75 23.63 -15.04 -2.69
C TRP A 75 22.90 -13.80 -3.20
N THR A 76 23.60 -12.86 -3.87
CA THR A 76 22.98 -11.66 -4.42
C THR A 76 22.01 -11.95 -5.57
N ARG A 77 22.18 -13.07 -6.28
CA ARG A 77 21.21 -13.52 -7.29
C ARG A 77 19.99 -14.17 -6.65
N LYS A 78 20.21 -15.01 -5.64
CA LYS A 78 19.12 -15.57 -4.84
C LYS A 78 18.25 -14.46 -4.24
N LEU A 79 18.88 -13.49 -3.59
CA LEU A 79 18.19 -12.34 -3.01
C LEU A 79 17.35 -11.58 -4.04
N TYR A 80 17.84 -11.42 -5.28
CA TYR A 80 17.06 -10.82 -6.36
C TYR A 80 15.80 -11.64 -6.70
N MET A 81 15.94 -12.95 -6.85
CA MET A 81 14.82 -13.84 -7.20
C MET A 81 13.78 -13.90 -6.08
N ASP A 82 14.23 -14.08 -4.83
CA ASP A 82 13.34 -14.15 -3.66
C ASP A 82 12.50 -12.85 -3.52
N CYS A 83 13.13 -11.68 -3.73
CA CYS A 83 12.42 -10.39 -3.71
C CYS A 83 11.44 -10.23 -4.89
N LEU A 84 11.80 -10.72 -6.07
CA LEU A 84 10.93 -10.65 -7.25
C LEU A 84 9.68 -11.50 -7.06
N GLU A 85 9.85 -12.75 -6.63
CA GLU A 85 8.74 -13.68 -6.35
C GLU A 85 7.76 -13.09 -5.32
N THR A 86 8.29 -12.50 -4.25
CA THR A 86 7.47 -11.83 -3.23
C THR A 86 6.72 -10.61 -3.80
N THR A 87 7.36 -9.84 -4.68
CA THR A 87 6.74 -8.64 -5.27
C THR A 87 5.63 -9.01 -6.25
N GLU A 88 5.84 -10.05 -7.06
CA GLU A 88 4.83 -10.57 -7.98
C GLU A 88 3.62 -11.14 -7.22
N ALA A 89 3.87 -11.87 -6.14
CA ALA A 89 2.80 -12.36 -5.25
C ALA A 89 2.02 -11.22 -4.60
N TYR A 90 2.70 -10.17 -4.12
CA TYR A 90 2.04 -9.00 -3.54
C TYR A 90 1.23 -8.21 -4.57
N ALA A 91 1.75 -8.06 -5.79
CA ALA A 91 1.04 -7.39 -6.88
C ALA A 91 -0.22 -8.16 -7.30
N ALA A 92 -0.16 -9.49 -7.33
CA ALA A 92 -1.33 -10.34 -7.60
C ALA A 92 -2.39 -10.22 -6.49
N ALA A 93 -1.97 -10.25 -5.22
CA ALA A 93 -2.89 -10.07 -4.09
C ALA A 93 -3.50 -8.66 -4.04
N ALA A 94 -2.76 -7.62 -4.43
CA ALA A 94 -3.26 -6.26 -4.49
C ALA A 94 -4.26 -6.02 -5.64
N SER A 95 -4.31 -6.90 -6.65
CA SER A 95 -5.33 -6.86 -7.72
C SER A 95 -6.62 -7.61 -7.38
N GLU A 96 -6.66 -8.30 -6.24
CA GLU A 96 -7.85 -8.97 -5.70
C GLU A 96 -8.59 -8.10 -4.67
N ASP A 97 -8.25 -6.80 -4.55
CA ASP A 97 -9.08 -5.84 -3.84
C ASP A 97 -10.36 -5.69 -4.67
N GLU A 98 -11.40 -6.45 -4.31
CA GLU A 98 -12.72 -6.44 -4.93
C GLU A 98 -13.25 -5.01 -4.95
N HIS A 99 -13.15 -4.38 -6.12
CA HIS A 99 -13.80 -3.11 -6.37
C HIS A 99 -15.28 -3.43 -6.48
N ILE A 100 -16.04 -3.15 -5.41
CA ILE A 100 -17.50 -3.10 -5.50
C ILE A 100 -17.81 -1.98 -6.48
N ASP A 101 -18.32 -2.35 -7.65
CA ASP A 101 -18.71 -1.41 -8.69
C ASP A 101 -19.93 -0.60 -8.21
N GLU A 102 -20.15 0.62 -8.73
CA GLU A 102 -21.32 1.43 -8.35
C GLU A 102 -22.65 0.66 -8.56
N ASP A 103 -22.69 -0.21 -9.58
CA ASP A 103 -23.84 -1.06 -9.89
C ASP A 103 -24.08 -2.17 -8.84
N GLU A 104 -23.03 -2.61 -8.13
CA GLU A 104 -23.12 -3.63 -7.07
C GLU A 104 -23.48 -3.00 -5.71
N MET A 105 -23.27 -1.68 -5.55
CA MET A 105 -23.63 -0.95 -4.33
C MET A 105 -25.16 -0.77 -4.17
N ASP A 106 -25.91 -0.82 -5.29
CA ASP A 106 -27.37 -0.71 -5.35
C ASP A 106 -28.09 -2.08 -5.49
N ASP A 107 -27.35 -3.19 -5.60
CA ASP A 107 -27.94 -4.53 -5.68
C ASP A 107 -28.33 -5.04 -4.27
N TYR A 108 -29.49 -4.58 -3.81
CA TYR A 108 -30.13 -5.08 -2.59
C TYR A 108 -30.80 -6.45 -2.78
N GLY A 109 -30.50 -7.20 -3.83
CA GLY A 109 -31.09 -8.51 -4.13
C GLY A 109 -30.98 -9.51 -2.97
N ASP A 110 -29.89 -9.46 -2.22
CA ASP A 110 -29.65 -10.30 -1.04
C ASP A 110 -30.45 -9.87 0.21
N LEU A 111 -30.95 -8.63 0.25
CA LEU A 111 -31.81 -8.12 1.33
C LEU A 111 -33.31 -8.36 1.06
N LEU A 112 -33.68 -8.74 -0.17
CA LEU A 112 -35.07 -8.89 -0.60
C LEU A 112 -35.62 -10.31 -0.46
N LEU A 113 -34.92 -11.23 0.20
CA LEU A 113 -35.35 -12.63 0.29
C LEU A 113 -35.24 -13.19 1.71
N ASP A 114 -36.12 -12.73 2.60
CA ASP A 114 -37.08 -13.60 3.33
C ASP A 114 -38.09 -12.75 4.14
N GLY A 115 -39.30 -12.59 3.63
CA GLY A 115 -40.50 -12.35 4.46
C GLY A 115 -40.75 -10.94 5.02
N MET A 116 -41.10 -9.97 4.17
CA MET A 116 -41.92 -8.83 4.61
C MET A 116 -43.20 -8.79 3.77
N GLU A 117 -44.27 -9.23 4.42
CA GLU A 117 -45.64 -9.31 3.92
C GLU A 117 -46.16 -7.91 3.56
N ASP A 118 -46.89 -7.85 2.44
CA ASP A 118 -47.66 -6.69 2.01
C ASP A 118 -48.64 -6.26 3.11
N ASP A 119 -48.30 -5.21 3.86
CA ASP A 119 -49.25 -4.52 4.74
C ASP A 119 -49.75 -3.25 4.05
N GLU A 120 -51.07 -3.21 3.88
CA GLU A 120 -51.88 -2.20 3.20
C GLU A 120 -51.52 -0.75 3.61
N VAL A 121 -51.25 0.10 2.62
CA VAL A 121 -51.26 1.56 2.83
C VAL A 121 -52.60 2.07 2.31
N GLY A 122 -53.48 2.41 3.25
CA GLY A 122 -54.85 2.84 3.02
C GLY A 122 -54.99 4.13 2.22
N ASP A 123 -55.99 4.13 1.35
CA ASP A 123 -56.48 5.26 0.58
C ASP A 123 -57.04 6.35 1.52
N GLY A 124 -56.23 7.39 1.75
CA GLY A 124 -56.67 8.63 2.38
C GLY A 124 -57.19 9.58 1.31
N ASP A 125 -58.50 9.50 1.03
CA ASP A 125 -59.22 10.47 0.21
C ASP A 125 -59.11 11.87 0.80
N GLY A 126 -58.25 12.69 0.21
CA GLY A 126 -58.24 14.13 0.36
C GLY A 126 -59.06 14.75 -0.76
N ASP A 127 -60.21 15.35 -0.42
CA ASP A 127 -60.84 16.40 -1.22
C ASP A 127 -61.93 17.13 -0.42
N SER A 128 -61.74 18.42 -0.18
CA SER A 128 -62.79 19.42 -0.40
C SER A 128 -62.25 20.85 -0.30
N GLU A 129 -62.41 21.51 -1.43
CA GLU A 129 -62.16 22.91 -1.78
C GLU A 129 -63.13 23.89 -1.10
N GLY A 130 -62.84 25.19 -1.24
CA GLY A 130 -63.82 26.29 -1.16
C GLY A 130 -63.44 27.36 -0.14
N ASP A 131 -62.77 28.44 -0.54
CA ASP A 131 -63.29 29.66 -1.20
C ASP A 131 -63.73 30.75 -0.22
N GLY A 132 -63.32 32.00 -0.49
CA GLY A 132 -64.06 33.20 -0.05
C GLY A 132 -63.28 34.32 0.64
N GLU A 133 -62.62 35.15 -0.17
CA GLU A 133 -62.69 36.63 -0.25
C GLU A 133 -62.87 37.55 0.99
N GLY A 134 -62.21 38.71 0.94
CA GLY A 134 -62.62 39.97 1.62
C GLY A 134 -61.52 40.63 2.45
N GLU A 135 -60.69 41.54 1.91
CA GLU A 135 -60.89 43.01 1.84
C GLU A 135 -60.62 43.79 3.15
N GLY A 136 -59.94 44.93 3.03
CA GLY A 136 -59.89 46.02 4.03
C GLY A 136 -58.52 46.22 4.70
N GLU A 137 -57.59 47.02 4.18
CA GLU A 137 -57.51 48.50 4.15
C GLU A 137 -56.93 49.13 5.45
N VAL A 138 -55.98 50.05 5.22
CA VAL A 138 -55.22 51.01 6.08
C VAL A 138 -54.15 50.52 7.07
#